data_AF-A0A0N0NM77-F1
#
_entry.id   AF-A0A0N0NM77-F1
#
_cell.length_a   1.000
_cell.length_b   1.000
_cell.length_c   1.000
_cell.angle_alpha   90.00
_cell.angle_beta   90.00
_cell.angle_gamma   90.00
#
_symmetry.space_group_name_H-M   'P 1'
#
loop_
_entity.id
_entity.type
_entity.pdbx_description
1 polymer ?
#
loop_
_entity_poly.entity_id
_entity_poly.type
_entity_poly.pdbx_seq_one_letter_code
_entity_poly.pdbx_strand_id
1 'polypeptide(L)'
;MPMGSLGKVYAIYDSPFWREDGLSGKAMGLQGATVQTTFDSSPEDGSFGAIIGFLEADEMRRLDTASEEEIQSLVLKDYVNFFGPRAREVKEWVIQRWDNEEYSRGGHFAVSPPNTMTRFGSALAQPVGRLFFAGTEASPYWAGFMDGAVRAGEMAADAVLDHETGTVVSRL
;
A
#
# COMPACT_ATOMS: atom_id res chain seq x y z
N MET A 1 -10.94 -7.62 11.00
CA MET A 1 -11.12 -6.77 9.81
C MET A 1 -10.31 -7.40 8.68
N PRO A 2 -10.85 -7.62 7.47
CA PRO A 2 -10.05 -8.11 6.34
C PRO A 2 -9.06 -7.05 5.85
N MET A 3 -7.94 -7.48 5.27
CA MET A 3 -7.05 -6.59 4.53
C MET A 3 -7.68 -6.19 3.20
N GLY A 4 -7.31 -5.01 2.69
CA GLY A 4 -7.63 -4.62 1.32
C GLY A 4 -6.93 -5.51 0.30
N SER A 5 -7.40 -5.44 -0.95
CA SER A 5 -6.76 -6.11 -2.10
C SER A 5 -5.88 -5.11 -2.85
N LEU A 6 -4.60 -5.44 -3.00
CA LEU A 6 -3.59 -4.54 -3.53
C LEU A 6 -2.46 -5.24 -4.31
N GLY A 7 -2.23 -4.76 -5.53
CA GLY A 7 -1.03 -5.00 -6.30
C GLY A 7 -0.19 -3.75 -6.43
N LYS A 8 1.13 -3.93 -6.46
CA LYS A 8 2.09 -2.91 -6.89
C LYS A 8 2.82 -3.41 -8.11
N VAL A 9 2.91 -2.55 -9.13
CA VAL A 9 3.67 -2.82 -10.34
C VAL A 9 4.69 -1.70 -10.53
N TYR A 10 5.94 -2.05 -10.83
CA TYR A 10 6.95 -1.11 -11.26
C TYR A 10 7.33 -1.41 -12.70
N ALA A 11 7.25 -0.39 -13.57
CA ALA A 11 7.87 -0.42 -14.88
C ALA A 11 9.17 0.40 -14.83
N ILE A 12 10.28 -0.26 -15.13
CA ILE A 12 11.61 0.35 -15.16
C ILE A 12 12.02 0.67 -16.60
N TYR A 13 12.57 1.85 -16.83
CA TYR A 13 12.96 2.41 -18.12
C TYR A 13 14.41 2.93 -18.07
N ASP A 14 15.05 3.12 -19.23
CA ASP A 14 16.40 3.68 -19.29
C ASP A 14 16.48 5.13 -18.75
N SER A 15 15.38 5.89 -18.85
CA SER A 15 15.27 7.26 -18.32
C SER A 15 13.83 7.56 -17.89
N PRO A 16 13.60 8.55 -17.01
CA PRO A 16 12.27 9.03 -16.64
C PRO A 16 11.68 9.90 -17.75
N PHE A 17 11.45 9.31 -18.93
CA PHE A 17 11.16 10.02 -20.16
C PHE A 17 9.95 10.97 -20.10
N TRP A 18 8.95 10.66 -19.26
CA TRP A 18 7.77 11.49 -19.06
C TRP A 18 8.12 12.88 -18.52
N ARG A 19 9.25 13.03 -17.81
CA ARG A 19 9.72 14.33 -17.32
C ARG A 19 10.11 15.26 -18.47
N GLU A 20 10.67 14.72 -19.56
CA GLU A 20 11.03 15.49 -20.77
C GLU A 20 9.78 16.05 -21.46
N ASP A 21 8.66 15.35 -21.33
CA ASP A 21 7.35 15.76 -21.84
C ASP A 21 6.60 16.70 -20.85
N GLY A 22 7.25 17.12 -19.76
CA GLY A 22 6.67 18.00 -18.73
C GLY A 22 5.66 17.30 -17.82
N LEU A 23 5.63 15.97 -17.80
CA LEU A 23 4.73 15.17 -16.97
C LEU A 23 5.39 14.77 -15.64
N SER A 24 4.57 14.64 -14.60
CA SER A 24 5.03 14.27 -13.25
C SER A 24 5.15 12.77 -13.00
N GLY A 25 4.77 11.93 -13.97
CA GLY A 25 4.60 10.48 -13.78
C GLY A 25 3.35 10.08 -12.98
N LYS A 26 2.55 11.06 -12.52
CA LYS A 26 1.23 10.81 -11.93
C LYS A 26 0.15 10.72 -13.00
N ALA A 27 -0.56 9.61 -13.02
CA ALA A 27 -1.77 9.38 -13.78
C ALA A 27 -2.85 8.78 -12.88
N MET A 28 -4.11 8.97 -13.28
CA MET A 28 -5.26 8.34 -12.64
C MET A 28 -6.04 7.58 -13.70
N GLY A 29 -6.10 6.26 -13.55
CA GLY A 29 -6.96 5.40 -14.35
C GLY A 29 -8.40 5.55 -13.91
N LEU A 30 -9.29 5.78 -14.87
CA LEU A 30 -10.73 5.78 -14.65
C LEU A 30 -11.33 4.43 -15.05
N GLN A 31 -12.66 4.34 -15.07
CA GLN A 31 -13.38 3.09 -15.30
C GLN A 31 -12.84 2.30 -16.51
N GLY A 32 -12.41 1.06 -16.25
CA GLY A 32 -11.83 0.15 -17.24
C GLY A 32 -10.30 0.15 -17.33
N ALA A 33 -9.61 1.05 -16.62
CA ALA A 33 -8.16 0.95 -16.41
C ALA A 33 -7.84 -0.16 -15.42
N THR A 34 -6.76 -0.89 -15.70
CA THR A 34 -6.17 -1.88 -14.79
C THR A 34 -5.39 -1.19 -13.68
N VAL A 35 -4.69 -0.09 -13.97
CA VAL A 35 -3.95 0.71 -12.98
C VAL A 35 -4.75 1.94 -12.58
N GLN A 36 -5.09 2.06 -11.29
CA GLN A 36 -5.87 3.19 -10.77
C GLN A 36 -5.05 4.44 -10.56
N THR A 37 -3.83 4.30 -10.01
CA THR A 37 -2.96 5.45 -9.73
C THR A 37 -1.52 5.11 -10.03
N THR A 38 -0.77 6.07 -10.57
CA THR A 38 0.68 5.97 -10.75
C THR A 38 1.43 7.08 -10.05
N PHE A 39 2.72 6.83 -9.77
CA PHE A 39 3.67 7.84 -9.31
C PHE A 39 5.04 7.61 -9.93
N ASP A 40 5.80 8.69 -10.08
CA ASP A 40 7.22 8.62 -10.40
C ASP A 40 8.01 8.16 -9.16
N SER A 41 8.69 7.03 -9.29
CA SER A 41 9.59 6.44 -8.29
C SER A 41 11.05 6.47 -8.74
N SER A 42 11.38 7.28 -9.75
CA SER A 42 12.74 7.39 -10.29
C SER A 42 13.66 8.11 -9.32
N PRO A 43 14.96 7.77 -9.32
CA PRO A 43 15.97 8.56 -8.62
C PRO A 43 15.91 10.04 -8.96
N GLU A 44 16.33 10.87 -8.01
CA GLU A 44 16.41 12.33 -8.21
C GLU A 44 17.34 12.69 -9.37
N ASP A 45 18.45 11.95 -9.53
CA ASP A 45 19.42 12.15 -10.62
C ASP A 45 18.94 11.65 -11.99
N GLY A 46 17.79 10.97 -12.06
CA GLY A 46 17.22 10.45 -13.30
C GLY A 46 18.03 9.34 -13.97
N SER A 47 18.90 8.65 -13.23
CA SER A 47 19.75 7.55 -13.74
C SER A 47 18.98 6.39 -14.37
N PHE A 48 17.72 6.21 -13.99
CA PHE A 48 16.74 5.37 -14.68
C PHE A 48 15.34 5.93 -14.43
N GLY A 49 14.36 5.51 -15.23
CA GLY A 49 12.95 5.81 -15.00
C GLY A 49 12.27 4.68 -14.24
N ALA A 50 11.48 4.98 -13.23
CA ALA A 50 10.59 4.01 -12.59
C ALA A 50 9.21 4.62 -12.37
N ILE A 51 8.17 3.99 -12.95
CA ILE A 51 6.78 4.28 -12.61
C ILE A 51 6.26 3.17 -11.71
N ILE A 52 5.77 3.54 -10.53
CA ILE A 52 4.93 2.65 -9.72
C ILE A 52 3.47 2.82 -10.15
N GLY A 53 2.75 1.72 -10.28
CA GLY A 53 1.30 1.66 -10.44
C GLY A 53 0.67 0.81 -9.33
N PHE A 54 -0.55 1.19 -8.97
CA PHE A 54 -1.37 0.44 -8.03
C PHE A 54 -2.50 -0.27 -8.76
N LEU A 55 -2.68 -1.56 -8.44
CA LEU A 55 -3.82 -2.37 -8.80
C LEU A 55 -4.67 -2.50 -7.54
N GLU A 56 -5.85 -1.91 -7.53
CA GLU A 56 -6.63 -1.72 -6.30
C GLU A 56 -7.94 -2.51 -6.33
N ALA A 57 -8.33 -3.02 -5.16
CA ALA A 57 -9.64 -3.60 -4.90
C ALA A 57 -10.05 -4.70 -5.91
N ASP A 58 -11.13 -4.47 -6.66
CA ASP A 58 -11.68 -5.46 -7.60
C ASP A 58 -10.71 -5.79 -8.74
N GLU A 59 -9.89 -4.85 -9.18
CA GLU A 59 -8.89 -5.14 -10.22
C GLU A 59 -7.80 -6.06 -9.71
N MET A 60 -7.32 -5.85 -8.47
CA MET A 60 -6.36 -6.79 -7.89
C MET A 60 -7.00 -8.17 -7.71
N ARG A 61 -8.20 -8.26 -7.12
CA ARG A 61 -8.91 -9.54 -6.97
C ARG A 61 -9.08 -10.30 -8.27
N ARG A 62 -9.38 -9.59 -9.36
CA ARG A 62 -9.51 -10.17 -10.70
C ARG A 62 -8.18 -10.77 -11.21
N LEU A 63 -7.05 -10.20 -10.78
CA LEU A 63 -5.71 -10.53 -11.24
C LEU A 63 -4.92 -11.44 -10.28
N ASP A 64 -5.48 -11.84 -9.14
CA ASP A 64 -4.77 -12.67 -8.14
C ASP A 64 -4.22 -13.96 -8.75
N THR A 65 -4.98 -14.57 -9.66
CA THR A 65 -4.64 -15.82 -10.35
C THR A 65 -4.10 -15.62 -11.77
N ALA A 66 -3.96 -14.37 -12.22
CA ALA A 66 -3.43 -14.07 -13.55
C ALA A 66 -1.92 -14.39 -13.64
N SER A 67 -1.43 -14.64 -14.84
CA SER A 67 0.02 -14.73 -15.07
C SER A 67 0.65 -13.34 -15.01
N GLU A 68 1.95 -13.27 -14.73
CA GLU A 68 2.64 -11.98 -14.71
C GLU A 68 2.63 -11.32 -16.09
N GLU A 69 2.73 -12.10 -17.18
CA GLU A 69 2.66 -11.58 -18.55
C GLU A 69 1.30 -10.94 -18.87
N GLU A 70 0.21 -11.52 -18.35
CA GLU A 70 -1.13 -10.93 -18.49
C GLU A 70 -1.21 -9.59 -17.75
N ILE A 71 -0.71 -9.52 -16.51
CA ILE A 71 -0.65 -8.29 -15.73
C ILE A 71 0.20 -7.24 -16.46
N GLN A 72 1.41 -7.60 -16.91
CA GLN A 72 2.30 -6.71 -17.65
C GLN A 72 1.64 -6.15 -18.92
N SER A 73 0.95 -7.00 -19.69
CA SER A 73 0.26 -6.58 -20.92
C SER A 73 -0.84 -5.55 -20.64
N LEU A 74 -1.65 -5.79 -19.61
CA LEU A 74 -2.74 -4.90 -19.20
C LEU A 74 -2.20 -3.56 -18.66
N VAL A 75 -1.18 -3.60 -17.80
CA VAL A 75 -0.53 -2.41 -17.24
C VAL A 75 0.17 -1.61 -18.34
N LEU A 76 0.86 -2.27 -19.27
CA LEU A 76 1.53 -1.61 -20.39
C LEU A 76 0.54 -0.88 -21.30
N LYS A 77 -0.63 -1.47 -21.54
CA LYS A 77 -1.71 -0.81 -22.29
C LYS A 77 -2.12 0.50 -21.63
N ASP A 78 -2.30 0.50 -20.31
CA ASP A 78 -2.63 1.70 -19.56
C ASP A 78 -1.50 2.72 -19.60
N TYR A 79 -0.25 2.30 -19.42
CA TYR A 79 0.90 3.21 -19.42
C TYR A 79 1.13 3.86 -20.79
N VAL A 80 0.87 3.13 -21.88
CA VAL A 80 0.88 3.71 -23.23
C VAL A 80 -0.22 4.76 -23.40
N ASN A 81 -1.41 4.53 -22.82
CA ASN A 81 -2.48 5.51 -22.86
C ASN A 81 -2.15 6.75 -22.00
N PHE A 82 -1.45 6.58 -20.88
CA PHE A 82 -1.12 7.66 -19.95
C PHE A 82 0.08 8.50 -20.41
N PHE A 83 1.15 7.83 -20.87
CA PHE A 83 2.47 8.44 -21.12
C PHE A 83 2.90 8.35 -22.59
N GLY A 84 2.05 7.81 -23.46
CA GLY A 84 2.32 7.71 -24.89
C GLY A 84 3.22 6.53 -25.27
N PRO A 85 3.66 6.48 -26.55
CA PRO A 85 4.24 5.26 -27.13
C PRO A 85 5.59 4.85 -26.53
N ARG A 86 6.36 5.78 -25.96
CA ARG A 86 7.65 5.52 -25.28
C ARG A 86 7.48 4.59 -24.08
N ALA A 87 6.29 4.55 -23.47
CA ALA A 87 5.99 3.65 -22.37
C ALA A 87 6.11 2.16 -22.71
N ARG A 88 6.17 1.79 -24.01
CA ARG A 88 6.41 0.40 -24.45
C ARG A 88 7.81 -0.11 -24.18
N GLU A 89 8.78 0.77 -23.94
CA GLU A 89 10.20 0.42 -23.84
C GLU A 89 10.61 0.02 -22.41
N VAL A 90 9.76 -0.76 -21.73
CA VAL A 90 10.02 -1.26 -20.37
C VAL A 90 11.19 -2.24 -20.41
N LYS A 91 12.16 -2.03 -19.53
CA LYS A 91 13.34 -2.89 -19.37
C LYS A 91 13.12 -3.99 -18.35
N GLU A 92 12.42 -3.66 -17.29
CA GLU A 92 12.15 -4.57 -16.19
C GLU A 92 10.79 -4.28 -15.57
N TRP A 93 10.12 -5.35 -15.16
CA TRP A 93 8.90 -5.30 -14.38
C TRP A 93 9.16 -5.87 -13.00
N VAL A 94 8.68 -5.19 -11.96
CA VAL A 94 8.60 -5.74 -10.60
C VAL A 94 7.15 -5.73 -10.17
N ILE A 95 6.59 -6.90 -9.86
CA ILE A 95 5.17 -7.05 -9.53
C ILE A 95 5.05 -7.68 -8.15
N GLN A 96 4.36 -7.01 -7.23
CA GLN A 96 4.03 -7.55 -5.91
C GLN A 96 2.52 -7.60 -5.74
N ARG A 97 2.00 -8.81 -5.54
CA ARG A 97 0.59 -9.07 -5.19
C ARG A 97 0.49 -9.27 -3.68
N TRP A 98 -0.02 -8.28 -2.96
CA TRP A 98 -0.08 -8.34 -1.49
C TRP A 98 -1.12 -9.34 -0.98
N ASP A 99 -2.18 -9.57 -1.76
CA ASP A 99 -3.23 -10.56 -1.49
C ASP A 99 -2.65 -11.98 -1.33
N ASN A 100 -1.57 -12.28 -2.06
CA ASN A 100 -0.91 -13.59 -2.08
C ASN A 100 0.25 -13.72 -1.08
N GLU A 101 0.56 -12.68 -0.31
CA GLU A 101 1.62 -12.75 0.71
C GLU A 101 1.06 -13.44 1.96
N GLU A 102 1.72 -14.51 2.41
CA GLU A 102 1.22 -15.43 3.44
C GLU A 102 0.89 -14.72 4.76
N TYR A 103 1.72 -13.77 5.18
CA TYR A 103 1.61 -13.13 6.49
C TYR A 103 0.84 -11.81 6.47
N SER A 104 0.83 -11.09 5.35
CA SER A 104 0.10 -9.84 5.16
C SER A 104 -1.32 -10.09 4.68
N ARG A 105 -1.52 -11.04 3.77
CA ARG A 105 -2.84 -11.45 3.23
C ARG A 105 -3.64 -10.31 2.59
N GLY A 106 -2.97 -9.32 2.02
CA GLY A 106 -3.54 -8.11 1.44
C GLY A 106 -2.78 -6.83 1.80
N GLY A 107 -3.33 -5.69 1.39
CA GLY A 107 -2.73 -4.37 1.63
C GLY A 107 -3.67 -3.20 1.28
N HIS A 108 -3.32 -1.95 1.59
CA HIS A 108 -2.25 -1.55 2.51
C HIS A 108 -2.62 -1.70 3.99
N PHE A 109 -3.92 -1.67 4.29
CA PHE A 109 -4.45 -1.64 5.64
C PHE A 109 -5.75 -2.43 5.72
N ALA A 110 -6.13 -2.79 6.93
CA ALA A 110 -7.38 -3.48 7.19
C ALA A 110 -8.60 -2.56 6.98
N VAL A 111 -9.61 -3.07 6.27
CA VAL A 111 -10.86 -2.35 6.00
C VAL A 111 -11.93 -2.81 6.98
N SER A 112 -12.62 -1.86 7.61
CA SER A 112 -13.77 -2.14 8.47
C SER A 112 -15.06 -2.31 7.65
N PRO A 113 -15.71 -3.48 7.68
CA PRO A 113 -17.08 -3.60 7.17
C PRO A 113 -18.05 -2.71 7.97
N PRO A 114 -19.23 -2.40 7.41
CA PRO A 114 -20.25 -1.62 8.11
C PRO A 114 -20.49 -2.09 9.54
N ASN A 115 -20.64 -1.14 10.47
CA ASN A 115 -20.85 -1.36 11.91
C ASN A 115 -19.68 -1.97 12.70
N THR A 116 -18.57 -2.36 12.06
CA THR A 116 -17.45 -2.98 12.78
C THR A 116 -16.75 -1.96 13.69
N MET A 117 -16.41 -0.79 13.16
CA MET A 117 -15.68 0.24 13.89
C MET A 117 -16.47 0.79 15.09
N THR A 118 -17.77 1.02 14.94
CA THR A 118 -18.60 1.58 16.02
C THR A 118 -18.87 0.58 17.13
N ARG A 119 -18.88 -0.73 16.84
CA ARG A 119 -19.13 -1.78 17.83
C ARG A 119 -17.86 -2.28 18.50
N PHE A 120 -16.75 -2.32 17.77
CA PHE A 120 -15.53 -3.01 18.19
C PHE A 120 -14.25 -2.19 18.03
N GLY A 121 -14.32 -0.93 17.59
CA GLY A 121 -13.13 -0.11 17.34
C GLY A 121 -12.22 0.06 18.56
N SER A 122 -12.79 0.17 19.75
CA SER A 122 -12.01 0.25 21.00
C SER A 122 -11.17 -1.00 21.26
N ALA A 123 -11.54 -2.15 20.71
CA ALA A 123 -10.82 -3.40 20.90
C ALA A 123 -9.51 -3.48 20.10
N LEU A 124 -9.26 -2.56 19.16
CA LEU A 124 -8.05 -2.59 18.32
C LEU A 124 -6.75 -2.40 19.11
N ALA A 125 -6.79 -1.62 20.19
CA ALA A 125 -5.63 -1.33 21.04
C ALA A 125 -5.83 -1.74 22.51
N GLN A 126 -7.00 -2.29 22.87
CA GLN A 126 -7.32 -2.63 24.25
C GLN A 126 -6.48 -3.83 24.72
N PRO A 127 -5.65 -3.70 25.78
CA PRO A 127 -4.86 -4.81 26.31
C PRO A 127 -5.73 -5.93 26.90
N VAL A 128 -5.21 -7.16 26.89
CA VAL A 128 -5.83 -8.33 27.52
C VAL A 128 -4.84 -9.01 28.46
N GLY A 129 -4.96 -8.72 29.75
CA GLY A 129 -4.00 -9.19 30.76
C GLY A 129 -2.61 -8.62 30.48
N ARG A 130 -1.64 -9.49 30.16
CA ARG A 130 -0.27 -9.11 29.80
C ARG A 130 -0.03 -9.03 28.28
N LEU A 131 -1.10 -9.09 27.47
CA LEU A 131 -1.04 -8.94 26.02
C LEU A 131 -1.38 -7.50 25.63
N PHE A 132 -0.46 -6.85 24.92
CA PHE A 132 -0.58 -5.49 24.41
C PHE A 132 -0.51 -5.52 22.88
N PHE A 133 -1.27 -4.66 22.23
CA PHE A 133 -1.41 -4.67 20.78
C PHE A 133 -0.72 -3.45 20.16
N ALA A 134 0.21 -3.72 19.26
CA ALA A 134 0.85 -2.74 18.38
C ALA A 134 0.30 -2.91 16.94
N GLY A 135 1.08 -2.47 15.95
CA GLY A 135 0.68 -2.50 14.55
C GLY A 135 -0.10 -1.25 14.17
N THR A 136 -0.05 -0.86 12.90
CA THR A 136 -0.54 0.45 12.47
C THR A 136 -2.04 0.64 12.74
N GLU A 137 -2.83 -0.45 12.71
CA GLU A 137 -4.26 -0.46 13.01
C GLU A 137 -4.58 -0.09 14.48
N ALA A 138 -3.64 -0.25 15.40
CA ALA A 138 -3.81 0.14 16.80
C ALA A 138 -3.48 1.63 17.05
N SER A 139 -2.96 2.34 16.04
CA SER A 139 -2.63 3.76 16.18
C SER A 139 -3.87 4.65 16.11
N PRO A 140 -4.04 5.64 17.01
CA PRO A 140 -5.09 6.65 16.88
C PRO A 140 -4.79 7.68 15.78
N TYR A 141 -3.57 7.69 15.24
CA TYR A 141 -3.11 8.67 14.25
C TYR A 141 -2.31 8.02 13.12
N TRP A 142 -2.63 8.36 11.87
CA TRP A 142 -2.06 7.72 10.66
C TRP A 142 -2.13 6.19 10.65
N ALA A 143 -3.24 5.62 11.16
CA ALA A 143 -3.50 4.20 11.04
C ALA A 143 -3.50 3.76 9.57
N GLY A 144 -2.84 2.63 9.28
CA GLY A 144 -2.60 2.12 7.92
C GLY A 144 -1.30 2.60 7.27
N PHE A 145 -0.51 3.45 7.94
CA PHE A 145 0.77 3.96 7.45
C PHE A 145 1.94 3.54 8.36
N MET A 146 3.17 3.67 7.86
CA MET A 146 4.39 3.42 8.62
C MET A 146 4.46 4.29 9.90
N ASP A 147 4.00 5.54 9.79
CA ASP A 147 3.94 6.51 10.88
C ASP A 147 3.07 6.02 12.05
N GLY A 148 1.93 5.39 11.73
CA GLY A 148 1.06 4.73 12.70
C GLY A 148 1.69 3.46 13.28
N ALA A 149 2.42 2.69 12.48
CA ALA A 149 3.10 1.48 12.97
C ALA A 149 4.15 1.81 14.05
N VAL A 150 4.96 2.85 13.82
CA VAL A 150 5.95 3.33 14.80
C VAL A 150 5.26 3.77 16.09
N ARG A 151 4.26 4.65 16.01
CA ARG A 151 3.52 5.15 17.17
C ARG A 151 2.88 4.03 17.99
N ALA A 152 2.17 3.11 17.32
CA ALA A 152 1.52 2.00 18.01
C ALA A 152 2.53 1.08 18.69
N GLY A 153 3.71 0.89 18.09
CA GLY A 153 4.82 0.14 18.70
C GLY A 153 5.34 0.81 19.98
N GLU A 154 5.61 2.12 19.93
CA GLU A 154 6.05 2.90 21.09
C GLU A 154 4.98 2.91 22.20
N MET A 155 3.71 3.16 21.85
CA MET A 155 2.59 3.14 22.79
C MET A 155 2.41 1.78 23.47
N ALA A 156 2.54 0.68 22.72
CA ALA A 156 2.45 -0.66 23.29
C ALA A 156 3.62 -0.95 24.23
N ALA A 157 4.84 -0.50 23.90
CA ALA A 157 6.01 -0.66 24.75
C ALA A 157 5.86 0.13 26.07
N ASP A 158 5.41 1.38 26.00
CA ASP A 158 5.14 2.20 27.20
C ASP A 158 4.06 1.56 28.08
N ALA A 159 2.98 1.04 27.49
CA ALA A 159 1.92 0.36 28.22
C ALA A 159 2.42 -0.90 28.96
N VAL A 160 3.38 -1.62 28.39
CA VAL A 160 4.05 -2.76 29.06
C VAL A 160 4.86 -2.28 30.27
N LEU A 161 5.66 -1.21 30.12
CA LEU A 161 6.47 -0.64 31.21
C LEU A 161 5.59 -0.13 32.36
N ASP A 162 4.51 0.56 32.05
CA ASP A 162 3.54 1.06 33.02
C ASP A 162 2.86 -0.09 33.79
N HIS A 163 2.50 -1.16 33.09
CA HIS A 163 1.89 -2.35 33.70
C HIS A 163 2.86 -3.08 34.65
N GLU A 164 4.14 -3.22 34.29
CA GLU A 164 5.15 -3.86 35.14
C GLU A 164 5.51 -3.01 36.38
N THR A 165 5.49 -1.68 36.26
CA THR A 165 5.81 -0.76 37.36
C THR A 165 4.62 -0.45 38.28
N GLY A 166 3.41 -0.85 37.91
CA GLY A 166 2.18 -0.50 38.63
C GLY A 166 1.79 0.98 38.49
N THR A 167 2.40 1.69 37.54
CA THR A 167 2.14 3.11 37.30
C THR A 167 0.93 3.24 36.39
N VAL A 168 -0.21 3.65 36.94
CA VAL A 168 -1.40 3.97 36.11
C VAL A 168 -1.21 5.38 35.55
N VAL A 169 -0.64 5.51 34.35
CA VAL A 169 -0.59 6.79 33.65
C VAL A 169 -1.91 6.99 32.90
N SER A 170 -2.81 7.78 33.48
CA SER A 170 -3.99 8.29 32.78
C SER A 170 -3.54 9.25 31.67
N ARG A 171 -3.65 8.84 30.41
CA ARG A 171 -3.64 9.77 29.27
C ARG A 171 -4.78 9.43 28.31
N LEU A 172 -5.64 10.43 28.13
CA LEU A 172 -6.77 10.49 27.20
C LEU A 172 -6.27 10.74 25.78
#